data_AF-A0A925EER1-F1
#
_entry.id   AF-A0A925EER1-F1
#
_cell.length_a   1.000
_cell.length_b   1.000
_cell.length_c   1.000
_cell.angle_alpha   90.00
_cell.angle_beta   90.00
_cell.angle_gamma   90.00
#
_symmetry.space_group_name_H-M   'P 1'
#
loop_
_entity.id
_entity.type
_entity.pdbx_description
1 polymer ?
#
loop_
_entity_poly.entity_id
_entity_poly.type
_entity_poly.pdbx_seq_one_letter_code
_entity_poly.pdbx_strand_id
1 'polypeptide(L)'
;MMKRNSQEAHSSFVYHWLKNNRNWLAPILPYLAVWAGLFLFKNAWLAMIGFHVSILLTLAVVRSKLPINILFKSKSPRWIIVSVLLGSGGGIGLYFLWDVFGIANNLHAQLKSMGLDSSSSWFAFIAYFALVNPFIEEYFWRAYLGSTTKGFSIGDVVYAGYHGLVLINMVHPVSLIFALTCLTFIGWFWRQIVREDSGLLVPVLGHMAADFTILLTVYLIIK
;
A
#
# COMPACT_ATOMS: atom_id res chain seq x y z
N MET A 1 20.18 22.63 26.28
CA MET A 1 19.02 21.98 26.93
C MET A 1 17.65 22.30 26.28
N MET A 2 17.57 23.00 25.13
CA MET A 2 16.30 23.41 24.50
C MET A 2 15.75 22.50 23.37
N LYS A 3 16.43 21.42 22.96
CA LYS A 3 15.98 20.55 21.86
C LYS A 3 14.95 19.46 22.25
N ARG A 4 14.70 19.23 23.54
CA ARG A 4 13.75 18.18 24.01
C ARG A 4 12.28 18.58 23.81
N ASN A 5 11.93 19.85 23.94
CA ASN A 5 10.53 20.28 23.97
C ASN A 5 9.81 20.21 22.60
N SER A 6 10.51 20.27 21.47
CA SER A 6 9.87 20.22 20.15
C SER A 6 9.52 18.80 19.70
N GLN A 7 10.28 17.79 20.11
CA GLN A 7 9.99 16.39 19.79
C GLN A 7 8.80 15.85 20.57
N GLU A 8 8.63 16.23 21.84
CA GLU A 8 7.49 15.82 22.67
C GLU A 8 6.18 16.47 22.21
N ALA A 9 6.22 17.73 21.80
CA ALA A 9 5.04 18.39 21.24
C ALA A 9 4.56 17.71 19.95
N HIS A 10 5.48 17.34 19.06
CA HIS A 10 5.17 16.70 17.77
C HIS A 10 4.68 15.25 17.93
N SER A 11 5.22 14.49 18.90
CA SER A 11 4.71 13.14 19.21
C SER A 11 3.30 13.19 19.80
N SER A 12 3.01 14.17 20.67
CA SER A 12 1.66 14.34 21.24
C SER A 12 0.62 14.71 20.17
N PHE A 13 1.00 15.51 19.17
CA PHE A 13 0.10 15.91 18.08
C PHE A 13 -0.34 14.72 17.21
N VAL A 14 0.62 13.91 16.75
CA VAL A 14 0.32 12.71 15.95
C VAL A 14 -0.55 11.74 16.74
N TYR A 15 -0.26 11.56 18.04
CA TYR A 15 -1.02 10.65 18.90
C TYR A 15 -2.47 11.13 19.12
N HIS A 16 -2.66 12.43 19.34
CA HIS A 16 -3.99 13.01 19.54
C HIS A 16 -4.84 13.00 18.26
N TRP A 17 -4.20 13.16 17.10
CA TRP A 17 -4.87 13.16 15.81
C TRP A 17 -5.44 11.76 15.46
N LEU A 18 -4.68 10.69 15.69
CA LEU A 18 -5.10 9.29 15.42
C LEU A 18 -6.30 8.81 16.27
N LYS A 19 -6.65 9.55 17.33
CA LYS A 19 -7.66 9.13 18.32
C LYS A 19 -9.09 9.55 17.97
N ASN A 20 -9.31 10.64 17.22
CA ASN A 20 -10.62 11.33 17.22
C ASN A 20 -11.36 11.51 15.88
N ASN A 21 -10.84 11.07 14.73
CA ASN A 21 -11.50 11.31 13.42
C ASN A 21 -11.40 10.11 12.47
N ARG A 22 -12.09 9.01 12.77
CA ARG A 22 -12.15 7.87 11.84
C ARG A 22 -13.44 7.91 11.03
N ASN A 23 -13.35 8.51 9.86
CA ASN A 23 -14.42 8.41 8.88
C ASN A 23 -14.25 7.06 8.15
N TRP A 24 -14.82 5.99 8.71
CA TRP A 24 -14.69 4.63 8.16
C TRP A 24 -15.31 4.46 6.76
N LEU A 25 -15.98 5.50 6.26
CA LEU A 25 -16.46 5.59 4.88
C LEU A 25 -15.37 6.06 3.90
N ALA A 26 -14.27 6.65 4.37
CA ALA A 26 -13.19 7.17 3.53
C ALA A 26 -12.59 6.13 2.57
N PRO A 27 -12.41 4.85 2.94
CA PRO A 27 -11.92 3.81 2.02
C PRO A 27 -12.88 3.48 0.87
N ILE A 28 -14.17 3.83 0.96
CA ILE A 28 -15.18 3.41 -0.04
C ILE A 28 -14.85 3.99 -1.41
N LEU A 29 -14.47 5.26 -1.50
CA LEU A 29 -14.14 5.89 -2.79
C LEU A 29 -12.94 5.24 -3.48
N PRO A 30 -11.80 4.99 -2.80
CA PRO A 30 -10.70 4.18 -3.34
C PRO A 30 -11.13 2.80 -3.84
N TYR A 31 -11.96 2.07 -3.07
CA TYR A 31 -12.45 0.76 -3.48
C TYR A 31 -13.29 0.82 -4.75
N LEU A 32 -14.22 1.78 -4.83
CA LEU A 32 -15.06 1.98 -6.02
C LEU A 32 -14.22 2.38 -7.24
N ALA A 33 -13.18 3.20 -7.06
CA ALA A 33 -12.29 3.58 -8.14
C ALA A 33 -11.49 2.40 -8.69
N VAL A 34 -10.92 1.56 -7.82
CA VAL A 34 -10.24 0.31 -8.23
C VAL A 34 -11.21 -0.62 -8.93
N TRP A 35 -12.41 -0.83 -8.36
CA TRP A 35 -13.42 -1.69 -8.95
C TRP A 35 -13.83 -1.20 -10.35
N ALA A 36 -14.15 0.09 -10.50
CA ALA A 36 -14.53 0.65 -11.79
C ALA A 36 -13.38 0.54 -12.80
N GLY A 37 -12.16 0.88 -12.41
CA GLY A 37 -10.98 0.77 -13.28
C GLY A 37 -10.74 -0.66 -13.77
N LEU A 38 -10.81 -1.66 -12.88
CA LEU A 38 -10.51 -3.05 -13.22
C LEU A 38 -11.66 -3.80 -13.90
N PHE A 39 -12.90 -3.62 -13.44
CA PHE A 39 -14.04 -4.44 -13.90
C PHE A 39 -14.89 -3.74 -14.97
N LEU A 40 -15.12 -2.43 -14.83
CA LEU A 40 -15.93 -1.68 -15.78
C LEU A 40 -15.10 -1.25 -16.99
N PHE A 41 -13.97 -0.59 -16.75
CA PHE A 41 -13.12 -0.05 -17.83
C PHE A 41 -12.02 -1.00 -18.27
N LYS A 42 -11.68 -2.01 -17.47
CA LYS A 42 -10.58 -2.96 -17.71
C LYS A 42 -9.29 -2.22 -18.06
N ASN A 43 -8.85 -1.32 -17.20
CA ASN A 43 -7.67 -0.49 -17.43
C ASN A 43 -6.91 -0.25 -16.12
N ALA A 44 -5.66 -0.73 -16.05
CA ALA A 44 -4.84 -0.65 -14.85
C ALA A 44 -4.46 0.79 -14.47
N TRP A 45 -4.19 1.63 -15.48
CA TRP A 45 -3.89 3.06 -15.26
C TRP A 45 -5.08 3.81 -14.71
N LEU A 46 -6.28 3.57 -15.26
CA LEU A 46 -7.49 4.22 -14.77
C LEU A 46 -7.84 3.77 -13.34
N ALA A 47 -7.65 2.49 -13.01
CA ALA A 47 -7.76 2.00 -11.64
C ALA A 47 -6.79 2.75 -10.71
N MET A 48 -5.52 2.88 -11.10
CA MET A 48 -4.47 3.53 -10.31
C MET A 48 -4.72 5.03 -10.09
N ILE A 49 -4.96 5.75 -11.18
CA ILE A 49 -5.18 7.20 -11.15
C ILE A 49 -6.48 7.50 -10.41
N GLY A 50 -7.54 6.75 -10.68
CA GLY A 50 -8.82 6.88 -9.96
C GLY A 50 -8.64 6.65 -8.45
N PHE A 51 -7.90 5.61 -8.07
CA PHE A 51 -7.56 5.33 -6.67
C PHE A 51 -6.83 6.51 -6.02
N HIS A 52 -5.76 7.02 -6.64
CA HIS A 52 -5.04 8.20 -6.12
C HIS A 52 -5.90 9.45 -6.03
N VAL A 53 -6.67 9.78 -7.07
CA VAL A 53 -7.57 10.94 -7.08
C VAL A 53 -8.59 10.82 -5.95
N SER A 54 -9.17 9.64 -5.73
CA SER A 54 -10.13 9.42 -4.65
C SER A 54 -9.53 9.62 -3.26
N ILE A 55 -8.29 9.18 -3.03
CA ILE A 55 -7.54 9.42 -1.79
C ILE A 55 -7.30 10.91 -1.59
N LEU A 56 -6.78 11.60 -2.62
CA LEU A 56 -6.43 13.01 -2.54
C LEU A 56 -7.68 13.89 -2.31
N LEU A 57 -8.80 13.59 -2.99
CA LEU A 57 -10.08 14.25 -2.76
C LEU A 57 -10.58 14.03 -1.34
N THR A 58 -10.49 12.79 -0.83
CA THR A 58 -10.88 12.48 0.55
C THR A 58 -10.06 13.28 1.56
N LEU A 59 -8.75 13.35 1.38
CA LEU A 59 -7.84 14.11 2.23
C LEU A 59 -8.10 15.63 2.15
N ALA A 60 -8.44 16.14 0.95
CA ALA A 60 -8.78 17.54 0.73
C ALA A 60 -10.11 17.92 1.41
N VAL A 61 -11.15 17.09 1.26
CA VAL A 61 -12.48 17.31 1.87
C VAL A 61 -12.39 17.29 3.40
N VAL A 62 -11.66 16.33 3.96
CA VAL A 62 -11.48 16.23 5.42
C VAL A 62 -10.49 17.28 5.95
N ARG A 63 -9.80 18.01 5.07
CA ARG A 63 -8.80 19.04 5.41
C ARG A 63 -7.74 18.50 6.36
N SER A 64 -7.10 17.39 5.97
CA SER A 64 -6.06 16.77 6.78
C SER A 64 -4.96 17.80 7.12
N LYS A 65 -4.78 18.09 8.40
CA LYS A 65 -3.73 19.00 8.91
C LYS A 65 -2.41 18.28 9.17
N LEU A 66 -2.28 17.03 8.74
CA LEU A 66 -1.07 16.27 8.91
C LEU A 66 0.06 16.89 8.07
N PRO A 67 1.29 17.03 8.62
CA PRO A 67 2.38 17.60 7.86
C PRO A 67 2.95 16.57 6.88
N ILE A 68 3.06 16.93 5.60
CA ILE A 68 3.60 16.06 4.54
C ILE A 68 5.03 15.58 4.86
N ASN A 69 5.80 16.35 5.62
CA ASN A 69 7.17 15.99 6.00
C ASN A 69 7.30 14.70 6.83
N ILE A 70 6.21 14.15 7.38
CA ILE A 70 6.25 12.86 8.08
C ILE A 70 6.58 11.70 7.15
N LEU A 71 6.31 11.84 5.84
CA LEU A 71 6.68 10.87 4.79
C LEU A 71 8.18 10.63 4.70
N PHE A 72 8.97 11.60 5.14
CA PHE A 72 10.43 11.58 5.02
C PHE A 72 11.13 11.47 6.38
N LYS A 73 10.39 11.06 7.43
CA LYS A 73 10.94 10.88 8.78
C LYS A 73 11.04 9.41 9.15
N SER A 74 12.18 9.06 9.75
CA SER A 74 12.38 7.83 10.51
C SER A 74 13.27 8.12 11.73
N LYS A 75 13.02 7.49 12.89
CA LYS A 75 13.91 7.55 14.06
C LYS A 75 14.99 6.47 14.02
N SER A 76 14.79 5.39 13.26
CA SER A 76 15.72 4.25 13.24
C SER A 76 15.97 3.70 11.82
N PRO A 77 17.22 3.75 11.32
CA PRO A 77 17.57 3.15 10.04
C PRO A 77 17.44 1.62 10.06
N ARG A 78 17.52 0.98 11.24
CA ARG A 78 17.29 -0.47 11.38
C ARG A 78 15.90 -0.87 10.89
N TRP A 79 14.89 -0.07 11.20
CA TRP A 79 13.52 -0.35 10.76
C TRP A 79 13.37 -0.19 9.25
N ILE A 80 14.11 0.71 8.62
CA ILE A 80 14.15 0.83 7.15
C ILE A 80 14.64 -0.47 6.53
N ILE A 81 15.79 -1.00 6.98
CA ILE A 81 16.35 -2.24 6.45
C ILE A 81 15.38 -3.40 6.61
N VAL A 82 14.80 -3.57 7.81
CA VAL A 82 13.83 -4.64 8.07
C VAL A 82 12.59 -4.51 7.17
N SER A 83 12.06 -3.29 7.03
CA SER A 83 10.88 -3.02 6.21
C SER A 83 11.11 -3.29 4.73
N VAL A 84 12.26 -2.87 4.20
CA VAL A 84 12.67 -3.14 2.81
C VAL A 84 12.87 -4.62 2.56
N LEU A 85 13.55 -5.35 3.45
CA LEU A 85 13.74 -6.79 3.32
C LEU A 85 12.41 -7.56 3.37
N LEU A 86 11.53 -7.21 4.29
CA LEU A 86 10.19 -7.80 4.37
C LEU A 86 9.34 -7.48 3.14
N GLY A 87 9.38 -6.23 2.66
CA GLY A 87 8.70 -5.80 1.43
C GLY A 87 9.18 -6.58 0.21
N SER A 88 10.49 -6.63 -0.01
CA SER A 88 11.11 -7.42 -1.09
C SER A 88 10.78 -8.91 -1.02
N GLY A 89 10.52 -9.43 0.19
CA GLY A 89 10.07 -10.80 0.39
C GLY A 89 8.78 -11.15 -0.36
N GLY A 90 7.92 -10.17 -0.66
CA GLY A 90 6.71 -10.37 -1.47
C GLY A 90 7.03 -10.86 -2.88
N GLY A 91 7.89 -10.13 -3.61
CA GLY A 91 8.28 -10.51 -4.98
C GLY A 91 9.18 -11.75 -5.04
N ILE A 92 10.06 -11.92 -4.05
CA ILE A 92 10.90 -13.13 -3.94
C ILE A 92 10.04 -14.37 -3.66
N GLY A 93 9.10 -14.26 -2.71
CA GLY A 93 8.16 -15.33 -2.41
C GLY A 93 7.30 -15.69 -3.60
N LEU A 94 6.78 -14.69 -4.33
CA LEU A 94 6.03 -14.89 -5.57
C LEU A 94 6.85 -15.64 -6.63
N TYR A 95 8.14 -15.32 -6.79
CA TYR A 95 9.00 -15.99 -7.77
C TYR A 95 9.16 -17.48 -7.47
N PHE A 96 9.48 -17.83 -6.21
CA PHE A 96 9.71 -19.23 -5.84
C PHE A 96 8.43 -20.05 -5.66
N LEU A 97 7.31 -19.41 -5.32
CA LEU A 97 6.02 -20.07 -5.08
C LEU A 97 5.02 -19.86 -6.22
N TRP A 98 5.48 -19.46 -7.41
CA TRP A 98 4.63 -19.15 -8.55
C TRP A 98 3.63 -20.26 -8.87
N ASP A 99 4.13 -21.50 -9.02
CA ASP A 99 3.29 -22.67 -9.33
C ASP A 99 2.35 -23.05 -8.18
N VAL A 100 2.77 -22.79 -6.94
CA VAL A 100 1.95 -23.06 -5.74
C VAL A 100 0.79 -22.08 -5.65
N PHE A 101 0.98 -20.82 -6.07
CA PHE A 101 -0.06 -19.81 -5.98
C PHE A 101 -1.19 -19.98 -7.00
N GLY A 102 -1.05 -20.90 -7.97
CA GLY A 102 -2.07 -21.15 -8.98
C GLY A 102 -2.42 -19.88 -9.75
N ILE A 103 -1.38 -19.18 -10.23
CA ILE A 103 -1.53 -17.99 -11.08
C ILE A 103 -2.32 -18.35 -12.34
N ALA A 104 -3.23 -17.49 -12.77
CA ALA A 104 -4.09 -17.75 -13.92
C ALA A 104 -3.26 -17.98 -15.21
N ASN A 105 -3.54 -19.07 -15.93
CA ASN A 105 -2.82 -19.43 -17.17
C ASN A 105 -2.94 -18.37 -18.27
N ASN A 106 -3.99 -17.55 -18.23
CA ASN A 106 -4.22 -16.46 -19.18
C ASN A 106 -3.81 -15.09 -18.63
N LEU A 107 -2.99 -15.02 -17.56
CA LEU A 107 -2.57 -13.77 -16.91
C LEU A 107 -2.01 -12.77 -17.93
N HIS A 108 -1.15 -13.19 -18.86
CA HIS A 108 -0.62 -12.32 -19.91
C HIS A 108 -1.73 -11.65 -20.74
N ALA A 109 -2.76 -12.42 -21.15
CA ALA A 109 -3.90 -11.88 -21.89
C ALA A 109 -4.76 -10.94 -21.03
N GLN A 110 -4.94 -11.25 -19.73
CA GLN A 110 -5.66 -10.37 -18.81
C GLN A 110 -4.95 -9.02 -18.66
N LEU A 111 -3.64 -9.05 -18.42
CA LEU A 111 -2.79 -7.86 -18.30
C LEU A 111 -2.76 -7.01 -19.58
N LYS A 112 -2.65 -7.66 -20.74
CA LYS A 112 -2.78 -6.99 -22.04
C LYS A 112 -4.12 -6.29 -22.18
N SER A 113 -5.22 -6.95 -21.79
CA SER A 113 -6.55 -6.35 -21.82
C SER A 113 -6.70 -5.14 -20.89
N MET A 114 -5.83 -5.03 -19.88
CA MET A 114 -5.77 -3.91 -18.94
C MET A 114 -4.88 -2.74 -19.40
N GLY A 115 -4.35 -2.79 -20.64
CA GLY A 115 -3.47 -1.75 -21.20
C GLY A 115 -2.00 -1.88 -20.77
N LEU A 116 -1.63 -3.04 -20.22
CA LEU A 116 -0.26 -3.38 -19.85
C LEU A 116 0.34 -4.35 -20.87
N ASP A 117 0.31 -3.94 -22.14
CA ASP A 117 0.59 -4.77 -23.32
C ASP A 117 2.02 -4.64 -23.88
N SER A 118 2.66 -3.52 -23.58
CA SER A 118 3.93 -3.10 -24.15
C SER A 118 4.97 -2.97 -23.04
N SER A 119 6.23 -3.25 -23.38
CA SER A 119 7.34 -3.12 -22.41
C SER A 119 7.38 -1.70 -21.82
N SER A 120 7.10 -0.67 -22.62
CA SER A 120 7.07 0.72 -22.17
C SER A 120 5.92 1.03 -21.20
N SER A 121 4.68 0.61 -21.50
CA SER A 121 3.54 0.79 -20.59
C SER A 121 3.77 0.06 -19.28
N TRP A 122 4.30 -1.16 -19.33
CA TRP A 122 4.62 -1.96 -18.14
C TRP A 122 5.69 -1.31 -17.27
N PHE A 123 6.82 -0.89 -17.84
CA PHE A 123 7.88 -0.22 -17.07
C PHE A 123 7.43 1.10 -16.48
N ALA A 124 6.66 1.89 -17.23
CA ALA A 124 6.07 3.12 -16.70
C ALA A 124 5.12 2.82 -15.53
N PHE A 125 4.34 1.75 -15.62
CA PHE A 125 3.44 1.32 -14.56
C PHE A 125 4.21 0.86 -13.32
N ILE A 126 5.24 0.01 -13.47
CA ILE A 126 6.13 -0.39 -12.36
C ILE A 126 6.73 0.84 -11.69
N ALA A 127 7.32 1.75 -12.48
CA ALA A 127 8.00 2.91 -11.94
C ALA A 127 7.03 3.83 -11.19
N TYR A 128 5.85 4.09 -11.76
CA TYR A 128 4.84 4.91 -11.10
C TYR A 128 4.30 4.24 -9.83
N PHE A 129 3.96 2.95 -9.91
CA PHE A 129 3.46 2.18 -8.78
C PHE A 129 4.52 2.16 -7.68
N ALA A 130 5.73 1.69 -7.95
CA ALA A 130 6.76 1.61 -6.92
C ALA A 130 7.24 2.97 -6.37
N LEU A 131 7.19 4.07 -7.12
CA LEU A 131 7.77 5.35 -6.67
C LEU A 131 6.75 6.39 -6.20
N VAL A 132 5.50 6.31 -6.64
CA VAL A 132 4.46 7.30 -6.30
C VAL A 132 3.41 6.71 -5.37
N ASN A 133 2.94 5.48 -5.66
CA ASN A 133 1.84 4.85 -4.93
C ASN A 133 2.12 4.74 -3.41
N PRO A 134 3.29 4.25 -2.96
CA PRO A 134 3.63 4.18 -1.54
C PRO A 134 3.47 5.49 -0.78
N PHE A 135 3.81 6.64 -1.36
CA PHE A 135 3.66 7.91 -0.65
C PHE A 135 2.20 8.27 -0.39
N ILE A 136 1.34 8.08 -1.40
CA ILE A 136 -0.09 8.41 -1.31
C ILE A 136 -0.78 7.43 -0.37
N GLU A 137 -0.49 6.14 -0.53
CA GLU A 137 -1.08 5.07 0.27
C GLU A 137 -0.65 5.12 1.73
N GLU A 138 0.64 5.23 2.04
CA GLU A 138 1.08 5.27 3.43
C GLU A 138 0.56 6.51 4.15
N TYR A 139 0.48 7.65 3.45
CA TYR A 139 -0.14 8.84 4.02
C TYR A 139 -1.62 8.61 4.34
N PHE A 140 -2.37 7.99 3.44
CA PHE A 140 -3.79 7.74 3.64
C PHE A 140 -4.06 6.67 4.68
N TRP A 141 -3.45 5.49 4.57
CA TRP A 141 -3.74 4.35 5.42
C TRP A 141 -3.13 4.48 6.82
N ARG A 142 -1.89 4.97 6.93
CA ARG A 142 -1.13 4.94 8.21
C ARG A 142 -1.14 6.29 8.91
N ALA A 143 -1.10 7.38 8.15
CA ALA A 143 -1.24 8.71 8.72
C ALA A 143 -2.71 9.04 8.98
N TYR A 144 -3.57 8.98 7.95
CA TYR A 144 -4.96 9.44 8.04
C TYR A 144 -5.91 8.40 8.69
N LEU A 145 -5.92 7.15 8.22
CA LEU A 145 -6.77 6.09 8.78
C LEU A 145 -6.09 5.28 9.89
N GLY A 146 -4.88 5.68 10.27
CA GLY A 146 -4.05 4.97 11.23
C GLY A 146 -4.69 4.76 12.59
N SER A 147 -4.13 3.83 13.35
CA SER A 147 -4.59 3.50 14.70
C SER A 147 -3.42 3.30 15.66
N THR A 148 -3.59 3.80 16.88
CA THR A 148 -2.63 3.63 17.99
C THR A 148 -2.76 2.28 18.71
N THR A 149 -3.69 1.40 18.32
CA THR A 149 -3.84 0.08 18.96
C THR A 149 -2.61 -0.79 18.75
N LYS A 150 -2.24 -1.61 19.74
CA LYS A 150 -1.13 -2.57 19.61
C LYS A 150 -1.52 -3.84 18.83
N GLY A 151 -2.77 -4.28 18.97
CA GLY A 151 -3.30 -5.41 18.21
C GLY A 151 -3.74 -5.05 16.79
N PHE A 152 -4.20 -6.05 16.03
CA PHE A 152 -4.85 -5.85 14.74
C PHE A 152 -6.01 -4.85 14.85
N SER A 153 -6.21 -4.08 13.79
CA SER A 153 -7.29 -3.13 13.64
C SER A 153 -8.06 -3.42 12.36
N ILE A 154 -9.33 -3.02 12.30
CA ILE A 154 -10.12 -3.15 11.08
C ILE A 154 -9.49 -2.39 9.89
N GLY A 155 -8.73 -1.32 10.16
CA GLY A 155 -7.97 -0.60 9.13
C GLY A 155 -6.91 -1.45 8.44
N ASP A 156 -6.29 -2.41 9.15
CA ASP A 156 -5.31 -3.33 8.56
C ASP A 156 -5.97 -4.31 7.59
N VAL A 157 -7.19 -4.76 7.90
CA VAL A 157 -8.01 -5.62 7.04
C VAL A 157 -8.55 -4.85 5.84
N VAL A 158 -9.02 -3.63 6.04
CA VAL A 158 -9.52 -2.76 4.95
C VAL A 158 -8.39 -2.33 4.02
N TYR A 159 -7.17 -2.13 4.53
CA TYR A 159 -5.98 -1.94 3.69
C TYR A 159 -5.75 -3.15 2.78
N ALA A 160 -5.75 -4.36 3.35
CA ALA A 160 -5.56 -5.59 2.56
C ALA A 160 -6.71 -5.84 1.56
N GLY A 161 -7.95 -5.56 1.96
CA GLY A 161 -9.15 -5.96 1.21
C GLY A 161 -9.22 -5.43 -0.22
N TYR A 162 -8.73 -4.21 -0.50
CA TYR A 162 -8.79 -3.66 -1.86
C TYR A 162 -7.83 -4.39 -2.81
N HIS A 163 -6.73 -4.95 -2.29
CA HIS A 163 -5.85 -5.81 -3.10
C HIS A 163 -6.57 -7.10 -3.50
N GLY A 164 -7.58 -7.52 -2.74
CA GLY A 164 -8.45 -8.61 -3.14
C GLY A 164 -9.18 -8.32 -4.45
N LEU A 165 -9.55 -7.06 -4.73
CA LEU A 165 -10.12 -6.66 -6.02
C LEU A 165 -9.10 -6.75 -7.16
N VAL A 166 -7.81 -6.55 -6.87
CA VAL A 166 -6.73 -6.67 -7.85
C VAL A 166 -6.43 -8.14 -8.16
N LEU A 167 -6.47 -8.99 -7.14
CA LEU A 167 -6.08 -10.39 -7.22
C LEU A 167 -7.22 -11.34 -7.58
N ILE A 168 -8.48 -10.93 -7.46
CA ILE A 168 -9.63 -11.77 -7.81
C ILE A 168 -9.56 -12.14 -9.30
N ASN A 169 -9.71 -13.44 -9.60
CA ASN A 169 -9.53 -14.05 -10.91
C ASN A 169 -8.08 -14.08 -11.46
N MET A 170 -7.09 -13.57 -10.70
CA MET A 170 -5.67 -13.66 -11.05
C MET A 170 -4.98 -14.86 -10.41
N VAL A 171 -5.48 -15.31 -9.26
CA VAL A 171 -4.89 -16.39 -8.45
C VAL A 171 -5.96 -17.35 -7.94
N HIS A 172 -5.54 -18.54 -7.52
CA HIS A 172 -6.43 -19.49 -6.85
C HIS A 172 -7.03 -18.90 -5.54
N PRO A 173 -8.29 -19.19 -5.16
CA PRO A 173 -8.93 -18.59 -3.99
C PRO A 173 -8.17 -18.80 -2.66
N VAL A 174 -7.50 -19.94 -2.49
CA VAL A 174 -6.66 -20.20 -1.30
C VAL A 174 -5.45 -19.25 -1.26
N SER A 175 -4.82 -19.00 -2.41
CA SER A 175 -3.71 -18.06 -2.55
C SER A 175 -4.15 -16.62 -2.31
N LEU A 176 -5.37 -16.27 -2.73
CA LEU A 176 -5.98 -14.97 -2.42
C LEU A 176 -6.14 -14.78 -0.90
N ILE A 177 -6.68 -15.77 -0.18
CA ILE A 177 -6.83 -15.71 1.28
C ILE A 177 -5.45 -15.60 1.96
N PHE A 178 -4.47 -16.37 1.50
CA PHE A 178 -3.11 -16.29 1.99
C PHE A 178 -2.50 -14.89 1.77
N ALA A 179 -2.61 -14.34 0.57
CA ALA A 179 -2.12 -13.00 0.24
C ALA A 179 -2.78 -11.93 1.12
N LEU A 180 -4.10 -11.96 1.29
CA LEU A 180 -4.83 -11.03 2.17
C LEU A 180 -4.40 -11.15 3.64
N THR A 181 -4.07 -12.36 4.09
CA THR A 181 -3.55 -12.59 5.45
C THR A 181 -2.17 -11.95 5.61
N CYS A 182 -1.26 -12.16 4.67
CA CYS A 182 0.06 -11.52 4.65
C CYS A 182 -0.04 -10.00 4.56
N LEU A 183 -0.95 -9.46 3.73
CA LEU A 183 -1.18 -8.03 3.59
C LEU A 183 -1.78 -7.40 4.86
N THR A 184 -2.66 -8.13 5.56
CA THR A 184 -3.17 -7.69 6.87
C THR A 184 -2.04 -7.65 7.89
N PHE A 185 -1.17 -8.66 7.90
CA PHE A 185 0.00 -8.70 8.78
C PHE A 185 0.99 -7.57 8.49
N ILE A 186 1.35 -7.32 7.22
CA ILE A 186 2.27 -6.23 6.89
C ILE A 186 1.65 -4.86 7.19
N GLY A 187 0.34 -4.70 6.96
CA GLY A 187 -0.41 -3.51 7.33
C GLY A 187 -0.33 -3.21 8.82
N TRP A 188 -0.58 -4.23 9.65
CA TRP A 188 -0.41 -4.14 11.10
C TRP A 188 1.04 -3.82 11.49
N PHE A 189 2.02 -4.52 10.91
CA PHE A 189 3.44 -4.36 11.23
C PHE A 189 3.93 -2.93 10.96
N TRP A 190 3.66 -2.41 9.77
CA TRP A 190 3.99 -1.03 9.40
C TRP A 190 3.29 -0.01 10.30
N ARG A 191 2.02 -0.24 10.66
CA ARG A 191 1.32 0.62 11.62
C ARG A 191 1.98 0.61 13.00
N GLN A 192 2.50 -0.53 13.47
CA GLN A 192 3.26 -0.59 14.73
C GLN A 192 4.56 0.20 14.64
N ILE A 193 5.26 0.13 13.52
CA ILE A 193 6.45 0.96 13.29
C ILE A 193 6.08 2.44 13.36
N VAL A 194 5.05 2.89 12.64
CA VAL A 194 4.60 4.29 12.66
C VAL A 194 4.21 4.74 14.07
N ARG A 195 3.60 3.86 14.88
CA ARG A 195 3.24 4.15 16.28
C ARG A 195 4.46 4.46 17.15
N GLU A 196 5.55 3.70 17.01
CA GLU A 196 6.78 3.89 17.79
C GLU A 196 7.70 4.98 17.19
N ASP A 197 7.81 4.99 15.87
CA ASP A 197 8.73 5.81 15.11
C ASP A 197 8.19 7.23 14.83
N SER A 198 6.87 7.40 14.79
CA SER A 198 6.19 8.68 14.50
C SER A 198 6.51 9.27 13.12
N GLY A 199 7.07 8.47 12.21
CA GLY A 199 7.36 8.80 10.82
C GLY A 199 6.87 7.71 9.87
N LEU A 200 6.73 8.05 8.59
CA LEU A 200 6.22 7.15 7.55
C LEU A 200 7.31 6.71 6.56
N LEU A 201 8.55 7.14 6.70
CA LEU A 201 9.60 6.76 5.74
C LEU A 201 9.81 5.25 5.71
N VAL A 202 9.74 4.59 6.87
CA VAL A 202 9.92 3.13 6.97
C VAL A 202 8.86 2.34 6.20
N PRO A 203 7.54 2.55 6.42
CA PRO A 203 6.54 1.84 5.65
C PRO A 203 6.54 2.26 4.17
N VAL A 204 6.83 3.52 3.85
CA VAL A 204 6.94 3.96 2.44
C VAL A 204 8.01 3.14 1.72
N LEU A 205 9.24 3.07 2.25
CA LEU A 205 10.33 2.33 1.59
C LEU A 205 10.08 0.82 1.55
N GLY A 206 9.43 0.25 2.57
CA GLY A 206 9.01 -1.16 2.55
C GLY A 206 7.96 -1.44 1.47
N HIS A 207 6.99 -0.54 1.32
CA HIS A 207 5.95 -0.64 0.31
C HIS A 207 6.52 -0.45 -1.11
N MET A 208 7.42 0.51 -1.32
CA MET A 208 8.17 0.65 -2.59
C MET A 208 8.87 -0.65 -2.98
N ALA A 209 9.54 -1.31 -2.01
CA ALA A 209 10.23 -2.56 -2.25
C ALA A 209 9.26 -3.70 -2.60
N ALA A 210 8.11 -3.78 -1.91
CA ALA A 210 7.07 -4.76 -2.22
C ALA A 210 6.51 -4.56 -3.64
N ASP A 211 6.07 -3.35 -3.96
CA ASP A 211 5.49 -2.99 -5.26
C ASP A 211 6.47 -3.28 -6.40
N PHE A 212 7.72 -2.83 -6.25
CA PHE A 212 8.75 -3.04 -7.24
C PHE A 212 9.04 -4.52 -7.47
N THR A 213 9.32 -5.27 -6.40
CA THR A 213 9.73 -6.68 -6.53
C THR A 213 8.59 -7.56 -7.03
N ILE A 214 7.35 -7.34 -6.58
CA ILE A 214 6.19 -8.11 -7.04
C ILE A 214 5.95 -7.87 -8.53
N LEU A 215 5.85 -6.62 -8.97
CA LEU A 215 5.55 -6.32 -10.37
C LEU A 215 6.71 -6.68 -11.30
N LEU A 216 7.96 -6.56 -10.83
CA LEU A 216 9.13 -7.02 -11.59
C LEU A 216 9.14 -8.54 -11.73
N THR A 217 8.84 -9.29 -10.66
CA THR A 217 8.70 -10.75 -10.74
C THR A 217 7.64 -11.15 -11.76
N VAL A 218 6.46 -10.53 -11.72
CA VAL A 218 5.40 -10.78 -12.70
C VAL A 218 5.90 -10.51 -14.12
N TYR A 219 6.54 -9.34 -14.35
CA TYR A 219 7.11 -8.98 -15.65
C TYR A 219 8.10 -10.01 -16.19
N LEU A 220 9.01 -10.49 -15.33
CA LEU A 220 10.07 -11.41 -15.71
C LEU A 220 9.55 -12.83 -16.02
N ILE A 221 8.46 -13.25 -15.39
CA ILE A 221 7.91 -14.61 -15.60
C ILE A 221 6.97 -14.66 -16.81
N ILE A 222 6.18 -13.61 -17.06
CA ILE A 222 5.17 -13.63 -18.14
C ILE A 222 5.73 -13.27 -19.52
N LYS A 223 7.00 -12.88 -19.61
CA LYS A 223 7.67 -12.45 -20.83
C LYS A 223 8.62 -13.53 -21.32
#